data_AF-A0A645FEG6-F1
#
_entry.id   AF-A0A645FEG6-F1
#
_cell.length_a   1.000
_cell.length_b   1.000
_cell.length_c   1.000
_cell.angle_alpha   90.00
_cell.angle_beta   90.00
_cell.angle_gamma   90.00
#
_symmetry.space_group_name_H-M   'P 1'
#
loop_
_entity.id
_entity.type
_entity.pdbx_description
1 polymer ?
#
loop_
_entity_poly.entity_id
_entity_poly.type
_entity_poly.pdbx_seq_one_letter_code
_entity_poly.pdbx_strand_id
1 'polypeptide(L)'
;MAQKLLNEGKKDKFYEEVLKAVWSYLSDKLAIPAASLTKERVEAELTEKGVNADAIKQFTDILNTCEFARYAPNSGQQEMGNLYAEAIEAISNLEDIIKKS
;
A
#
# COMPACT_ATOMS: atom_id res chain seq x y z
N MET A 1 -8.87 -7.40 -8.74
CA MET A 1 -8.31 -8.77 -8.57
C MET A 1 -8.11 -9.11 -7.08
N ALA A 2 -7.48 -8.25 -6.28
CA ALA A 2 -7.30 -8.44 -4.82
C ALA A 2 -8.60 -8.82 -4.07
N GLN A 3 -9.70 -8.07 -4.22
CA GLN A 3 -10.98 -8.38 -3.56
C GLN A 3 -11.51 -9.81 -3.86
N LYS A 4 -11.27 -10.32 -5.07
CA LYS A 4 -11.66 -11.70 -5.44
C LYS A 4 -10.80 -12.73 -4.72
N LEU A 5 -9.49 -12.51 -4.66
CA LEU A 5 -8.53 -13.39 -3.98
C LEU A 5 -8.74 -13.40 -2.46
N LEU A 6 -9.17 -12.28 -1.89
CA LEU A 6 -9.64 -12.18 -0.51
C LEU A 6 -10.81 -13.15 -0.27
N ASN A 7 -11.83 -13.14 -1.13
CA ASN A 7 -12.97 -14.05 -1.00
C ASN A 7 -12.59 -15.53 -1.21
N GLU A 8 -11.61 -15.79 -2.08
CA GLU A 8 -11.11 -17.15 -2.36
C GLU A 8 -10.07 -17.66 -1.31
N GLY A 9 -9.68 -16.85 -0.32
CA GLY A 9 -8.68 -17.20 0.68
C GLY A 9 -7.26 -17.41 0.13
N LYS A 10 -6.97 -16.87 -1.07
CA LYS A 10 -5.67 -17.03 -1.76
C LYS A 10 -4.66 -15.99 -1.26
N LYS A 11 -4.17 -16.19 -0.04
CA LYS A 11 -3.27 -15.30 0.71
C LYS A 11 -2.09 -14.77 -0.12
N ASP A 12 -1.18 -15.63 -0.58
CA ASP A 12 0.01 -15.19 -1.32
C ASP A 12 -0.31 -14.28 -2.51
N LYS A 13 -1.29 -14.69 -3.32
CA LYS A 13 -1.71 -13.92 -4.49
C LYS A 13 -2.36 -12.60 -4.11
N PHE A 14 -3.12 -12.58 -3.02
CA PHE A 14 -3.75 -11.36 -2.54
C PHE A 14 -2.71 -10.33 -2.10
N TYR A 15 -1.75 -10.72 -1.25
CA TYR A 15 -0.72 -9.80 -0.77
C TYR A 15 0.16 -9.29 -1.92
N GLU A 16 0.50 -10.15 -2.88
CA GLU A 16 1.24 -9.74 -4.08
C GLU A 16 0.46 -8.71 -4.91
N GLU A 17 -0.83 -8.92 -5.12
CA GLU A 17 -1.67 -8.00 -5.89
C GLU A 17 -1.88 -6.66 -5.17
N VAL A 18 -2.05 -6.66 -3.84
CA VAL A 18 -2.15 -5.43 -3.04
C VAL A 18 -0.83 -4.66 -3.10
N LEU A 19 0.30 -5.34 -2.85
CA LEU A 19 1.63 -4.75 -2.89
C LEU A 19 1.91 -4.11 -4.26
N LYS A 20 1.61 -4.84 -5.34
CA LYS A 20 1.75 -4.35 -6.71
C LYS A 20 0.86 -3.14 -6.99
N ALA A 21 -0.38 -3.15 -6.52
CA ALA A 21 -1.31 -2.02 -6.70
C ALA A 21 -0.81 -0.76 -5.98
N VAL A 22 -0.34 -0.90 -4.74
CA VAL A 22 0.22 0.21 -3.95
C VAL A 22 1.48 0.78 -4.62
N TRP A 23 2.42 -0.07 -5.02
CA TRP A 23 3.62 0.40 -5.74
C TRP A 23 3.29 1.05 -7.08
N SER A 24 2.35 0.50 -7.84
CA SER A 24 1.93 1.08 -9.11
C SER A 24 1.30 2.46 -8.92
N TYR A 25 0.49 2.62 -7.87
CA TYR A 25 -0.12 3.90 -7.54
C TYR A 25 0.92 4.95 -7.14
N LEU A 26 1.84 4.60 -6.23
CA LEU A 26 2.92 5.50 -5.80
C LEU A 26 3.85 5.84 -6.97
N SER A 27 4.13 4.87 -7.84
CA SER A 27 4.94 5.06 -9.04
C SER A 27 4.34 6.11 -9.98
N ASP A 28 3.02 6.03 -10.20
CA ASP A 28 2.28 7.00 -11.01
C ASP A 28 2.27 8.39 -10.35
N LYS A 29 1.88 8.47 -9.07
CA LYS A 29 1.77 9.75 -8.34
C LYS A 29 3.09 10.48 -8.16
N LEU A 30 4.20 9.75 -8.00
CA LEU A 30 5.54 10.31 -7.85
C LEU A 30 6.27 10.46 -9.19
N ALA A 31 5.73 9.92 -10.28
CA ALA A 31 6.40 9.81 -11.58
C ALA A 31 7.78 9.13 -11.49
N ILE A 32 7.90 8.11 -10.63
CA ILE A 32 9.12 7.32 -10.41
C ILE A 32 8.80 5.86 -10.75
N PRO A 33 9.63 5.14 -11.53
CA PRO A 33 9.40 3.72 -11.81
C PRO A 33 9.29 2.88 -10.53
N ALA A 34 8.32 1.96 -10.45
CA ALA A 34 8.12 1.10 -9.28
C ALA A 34 9.39 0.32 -8.88
N ALA A 35 10.22 -0.09 -9.84
CA ALA A 35 11.49 -0.77 -9.57
C ALA A 35 12.57 0.13 -8.93
N SER A 36 12.39 1.45 -8.98
CA SER A 36 13.27 2.47 -8.39
C SER A 36 12.69 3.09 -7.12
N LEU A 37 11.51 2.64 -6.68
CA LEU A 37 10.91 3.06 -5.44
C LEU A 37 11.40 2.17 -4.28
N THR A 38 11.65 2.81 -3.15
CA THR A 38 11.89 2.18 -1.86
C THR A 38 10.98 2.84 -0.83
N LYS A 39 10.75 2.20 0.32
CA LYS A 39 9.97 2.79 1.43
C LYS A 39 10.51 4.16 1.83
N GLU A 40 11.83 4.28 1.96
CA GLU A 40 12.53 5.53 2.27
C GLU A 40 12.30 6.60 1.20
N ARG A 41 12.35 6.23 -0.08
CA ARG A 41 12.12 7.18 -1.17
C ARG A 41 10.68 7.66 -1.22
N VAL A 42 9.72 6.77 -1.01
CA VAL A 42 8.29 7.14 -0.93
C VAL A 42 8.07 8.14 0.21
N GLU A 43 8.61 7.85 1.39
CA GLU A 43 8.50 8.74 2.55
C GLU A 43 9.09 10.12 2.27
N ALA A 44 10.30 10.18 1.68
CA ALA A 44 10.95 11.44 1.32
C ALA A 44 10.11 12.24 0.31
N GLU A 45 9.71 11.63 -0.81
CA GLU A 45 8.99 12.32 -1.89
C GLU A 45 7.59 12.78 -1.45
N LEU A 46 6.88 11.99 -0.65
CA LEU A 46 5.59 12.39 -0.10
C LEU A 46 5.74 13.54 0.92
N THR A 47 6.78 13.51 1.75
CA THR A 47 7.11 14.61 2.67
C THR A 47 7.40 15.89 1.91
N GLU A 48 8.19 15.82 0.82
CA GLU A 48 8.50 16.98 -0.04
C GLU A 48 7.25 17.54 -0.72
N LYS A 49 6.25 16.69 -1.02
CA LYS A 49 4.94 17.10 -1.54
C LYS A 49 4.00 17.67 -0.47
N GLY A 50 4.44 17.78 0.79
CA GLY A 50 3.63 18.33 1.88
C GLY A 50 2.61 17.35 2.46
N VAL A 51 2.73 16.06 2.17
CA VAL A 51 1.87 15.02 2.76
C VAL A 51 2.22 14.86 4.24
N ASN A 52 1.21 14.78 5.10
CA ASN A 52 1.41 14.63 6.53
C ASN A 52 1.96 13.24 6.89
N ALA A 53 2.74 13.18 7.97
CA ALA A 53 3.39 11.96 8.43
C ALA A 53 2.43 10.79 8.70
N ASP A 54 1.18 11.06 9.10
CA ASP A 54 0.17 10.03 9.34
C ASP A 54 -0.18 9.28 8.05
N ALA A 55 -0.47 10.02 6.96
CA ALA A 55 -0.76 9.43 5.66
C ALA A 55 0.46 8.67 5.10
N ILE A 56 1.67 9.20 5.27
CA ILE A 56 2.90 8.51 4.87
C ILE A 56 3.06 7.20 5.65
N LYS A 57 2.83 7.24 6.96
CA LYS A 57 2.90 6.06 7.84
C LYS A 57 1.92 4.98 7.41
N GLN A 58 0.70 5.35 6.98
CA GLN A 58 -0.27 4.37 6.45
C GLN A 58 0.32 3.55 5.29
N PHE A 59 0.97 4.19 4.32
CA PHE A 59 1.61 3.47 3.21
C PHE A 59 2.75 2.58 3.69
N THR A 60 3.59 3.06 4.60
CA THR A 60 4.71 2.28 5.15
C THR A 60 4.21 1.04 5.91
N ASP A 61 3.13 1.16 6.70
CA ASP A 61 2.51 0.04 7.42
C ASP A 61 1.90 -1.00 6.46
N ILE A 62 1.24 -0.56 5.38
CA ILE A 62 0.70 -1.47 4.35
C ILE A 62 1.82 -2.27 3.67
N LEU A 63 2.90 -1.61 3.29
CA LEU A 63 4.07 -2.25 2.65
C LEU A 63 4.72 -3.26 3.60
N ASN A 64 4.93 -2.88 4.86
CA ASN A 64 5.46 -3.76 5.89
C ASN A 64 4.57 -4.98 6.11
N THR A 65 3.24 -4.79 6.17
CA THR A 65 2.28 -5.89 6.34
C THR A 65 2.33 -6.86 5.17
N CYS A 66 2.40 -6.36 3.93
CA CYS A 66 2.54 -7.20 2.74
C CYS A 66 3.82 -8.03 2.77
N GLU A 67 4.95 -7.42 3.15
CA GLU A 67 6.23 -8.11 3.28
C GLU A 67 6.19 -9.16 4.39
N PHE A 68 5.66 -8.80 5.56
CA PHE A 68 5.56 -9.71 6.71
C PHE A 68 4.66 -10.90 6.41
N ALA A 69 3.48 -10.67 5.83
CA ALA A 69 2.52 -11.72 5.51
C ALA A 69 3.04 -12.73 4.47
N ARG A 70 3.97 -12.31 3.59
CA ARG A 70 4.65 -13.22 2.65
C ARG A 70 5.55 -14.23 3.37
N TYR A 71 6.08 -13.89 4.54
CA TYR A 71 6.94 -14.77 5.34
C TYR A 71 6.23 -15.42 6.53
N ALA A 72 5.06 -14.90 6.92
CA ALA A 72 4.31 -15.38 8.08
C ALA A 72 3.26 -16.45 7.66
N PRO A 73 3.44 -17.72 8.04
CA PRO A 73 2.53 -18.80 7.64
C PRO A 73 1.12 -18.70 8.28
N ASN A 74 0.96 -17.87 9.32
CA ASN A 74 -0.26 -17.80 10.12
C ASN A 74 -1.17 -16.59 9.82
N SER A 75 -0.82 -15.72 8.86
CA SER A 75 -1.64 -14.55 8.55
C SER A 75 -3.04 -14.96 8.10
N GLY A 76 -4.09 -14.49 8.78
CA GLY A 76 -5.48 -14.91 8.59
C GLY A 76 -6.27 -14.12 7.55
N GLN A 77 -7.45 -14.61 7.15
CA GLN A 77 -8.32 -13.94 6.18
C GLN A 77 -8.87 -12.60 6.69
N GLN A 78 -8.96 -12.43 8.01
CA GLN A 78 -9.26 -11.15 8.65
C GLN A 78 -8.15 -10.12 8.40
N GLU A 79 -6.88 -10.50 8.54
CA GLU A 79 -5.74 -9.61 8.29
C GLU A 79 -5.67 -9.17 6.82
N MET A 80 -6.01 -10.07 5.90
CA MET A 80 -6.16 -9.71 4.49
C MET A 80 -7.29 -8.67 4.28
N GLY A 81 -8.43 -8.84 4.96
CA GLY A 81 -9.55 -7.92 4.87
C GLY A 81 -9.22 -6.52 5.41
N ASN A 82 -8.53 -6.47 6.56
CA ASN A 82 -8.06 -5.23 7.16
C ASN A 82 -7.08 -4.51 6.23
N LEU A 83 -6.06 -5.22 5.73
CA LEU A 83 -5.08 -4.67 4.81
C LEU A 83 -5.73 -4.11 3.53
N TYR A 84 -6.75 -4.79 3.01
CA TYR A 84 -7.48 -4.29 1.84
C TYR A 84 -8.17 -2.95 2.12
N ALA A 85 -8.84 -2.84 3.27
CA ALA A 85 -9.50 -1.60 3.67
C ALA A 85 -8.49 -0.47 3.92
N GLU A 86 -7.40 -0.76 4.63
CA GLU A 86 -6.32 0.19 4.89
C GLU A 86 -5.69 0.71 3.58
N ALA A 87 -5.46 -0.16 2.61
CA ALA A 87 -4.91 0.24 1.31
C ALA A 87 -5.84 1.19 0.53
N ILE A 88 -7.15 0.94 0.55
CA ILE A 88 -8.13 1.83 -0.08
C ILE A 88 -8.21 3.18 0.64
N GLU A 89 -8.17 3.17 1.97
CA GLU A 89 -8.20 4.38 2.78
C GLU A 89 -6.95 5.23 2.56
N ALA A 90 -5.75 4.63 2.59
CA ALA A 90 -4.49 5.34 2.36
C ALA A 90 -4.44 6.01 0.98
N ILE A 91 -4.88 5.29 -0.07
CA ILE A 91 -4.98 5.85 -1.43
C ILE A 91 -5.96 7.04 -1.44
N SER A 92 -7.14 6.87 -0.86
CA SER A 92 -8.18 7.90 -0.83
C SER A 92 -7.73 9.16 -0.07
N ASN A 93 -7.08 8.98 1.07
CA ASN A 93 -6.52 10.07 1.88
C ASN A 93 -5.46 10.83 1.09
N LEU A 94 -4.55 10.12 0.42
CA LEU A 94 -3.51 10.76 -0.38
C LEU A 94 -4.11 11.55 -1.55
N GLU A 95 -5.16 11.03 -2.20
CA GLU A 95 -5.84 11.76 -3.26
C GLU A 95 -6.54 13.03 -2.78
N ASP A 96 -7.12 13.04 -1.57
CA ASP A 96 -7.74 14.25 -0.99
C ASP A 96 -6.69 15.32 -0.68
N ILE A 97 -5.55 14.91 -0.11
CA ILE A 97 -4.43 15.80 0.20
C ILE A 97 -3.86 16.43 -1.07
N ILE A 98 -3.62 15.61 -2.10
CA ILE A 98 -3.04 16.09 -3.37
C ILE A 98 -4.03 16.96 -4.15
N LYS A 99 -5.34 16.66 -4.13
CA LYS A 99 -6.36 17.49 -4.80
C LYS A 99 -6.56 18.86 -4.15
N LYS A 100 -6.26 18.98 -2.86
CA LYS A 100 -6.34 20.24 -2.10
C LYS A 100 -5.06 21.09 -2.18
N SER A 101 -4.00 20.56 -2.81
CA SER A 101 -2.68 21.20 -2.94
C SER A 101 -2.53 21.94 -4.27
#